data_AF-A0A1M5QBJ0-F1
#
_entry.id   AF-A0A1M5QBJ0-F1
#
_cell.length_a   1.000
_cell.length_b   1.000
_cell.length_c   1.000
_cell.angle_alpha   90.00
_cell.angle_beta   90.00
_cell.angle_gamma   90.00
#
_symmetry.space_group_name_H-M   'P 1'
#
loop_
_entity.id
_entity.type
_entity.pdbx_description
1 polymer ?
#
loop_
_entity_poly.entity_id
_entity_poly.type
_entity_poly.pdbx_seq_one_letter_code
_entity_poly.pdbx_strand_id
1 'polypeptide(L)' 'MLNPSTVREALLELLNQNVQLTTNFGMITGTVSQVKNDYTVITEDTNAQVLVPIYNVELLSEA' A
#
# COMPACT_ATOMS: atom_id res chain seq x y z
N MET A 1 -8.35 12.44 -7.16
CA MET A 1 -8.40 11.16 -6.42
C MET A 1 -7.98 10.05 -7.35
N LEU A 2 -7.12 9.14 -6.90
CA LEU A 2 -6.76 7.94 -7.67
C LEU A 2 -7.95 6.98 -7.71
N ASN A 3 -8.10 6.24 -8.81
CA ASN A 3 -9.10 5.19 -8.90
C ASN A 3 -8.64 3.99 -8.05
N PRO A 4 -9.45 3.49 -7.09
CA PRO A 4 -9.08 2.32 -6.29
C PRO A 4 -8.69 1.09 -7.11
N SER A 5 -9.30 0.87 -8.29
CA SER A 5 -8.92 -0.27 -9.14
C SER A 5 -7.49 -0.15 -9.67
N THR A 6 -7.09 1.05 -10.09
CA THR A 6 -5.72 1.34 -10.58
C THR A 6 -4.69 1.23 -9.46
N VAL A 7 -5.02 1.71 -8.26
CA VAL A 7 -4.12 1.56 -7.10
C VAL A 7 -3.96 0.09 -6.75
N ARG A 8 -5.04 -0.69 -6.77
CA ARG A 8 -4.98 -2.13 -6.52
C ARG A 8 -4.11 -2.86 -7.55
N GLU A 9 -4.25 -2.54 -8.83
CA GLU A 9 -3.44 -3.10 -9.91
C GLU A 9 -1.95 -2.79 -9.69
N ALA A 10 -1.61 -1.54 -9.41
CA ALA A 10 -0.23 -1.16 -9.10
C ALA A 10 0.34 -1.90 -7.87
N LEU A 11 -0.45 -2.04 -6.80
CA LEU A 11 -0.05 -2.79 -5.61
C LEU A 11 0.15 -4.29 -5.90
N LEU A 12 -0.63 -4.88 -6.83
CA LEU A 12 -0.44 -6.27 -7.24
C LEU A 12 0.88 -6.47 -8.00
N GLU A 13 1.30 -5.50 -8.80
CA GLU A 13 2.60 -5.51 -9.49
C GLU A 13 3.77 -5.36 -8.52
N LEU A 14 3.56 -4.65 -7.41
CA LEU A 14 4.55 -4.41 -6.36
C LEU A 14 4.50 -5.44 -5.22
N LEU A 15 3.83 -6.58 -5.40
CA LEU A 15 3.77 -7.62 -4.38
C LEU A 15 5.18 -8.10 -4.01
N ASN A 16 5.47 -8.18 -2.71
CA ASN A 16 6.78 -8.47 -2.11
C ASN A 16 7.87 -7.42 -2.37
N GLN A 17 7.50 -6.21 -2.82
CA GLN A 17 8.42 -5.09 -2.97
C GLN A 17 8.22 -4.06 -1.85
N ASN A 18 9.29 -3.33 -1.55
CA ASN A 18 9.22 -2.20 -0.62
C ASN A 18 8.62 -0.99 -1.35
N VAL A 19 7.66 -0.34 -0.70
CA VAL A 19 6.94 0.81 -1.23
C VAL A 19 6.77 1.86 -0.17
N GLN A 20 6.51 3.08 -0.63
CA GLN A 20 6.03 4.18 0.20
C GLN A 20 4.61 4.54 -0.23
N LEU A 21 3.69 4.50 0.74
CA LEU A 21 2.31 4.93 0.58
C LEU A 21 2.11 6.26 1.30
N THR A 22 1.56 7.25 0.60
CA THR A 22 1.00 8.43 1.25
C THR A 22 -0.50 8.23 1.39
N THR A 23 -0.99 8.37 2.60
CA THR A 23 -2.42 8.32 2.93
C THR A 23 -2.83 9.63 3.61
N ASN A 24 -4.14 9.85 3.71
CA ASN A 24 -4.71 10.95 4.49
C ASN A 24 -4.36 10.91 6.00
N PHE A 25 -3.83 9.79 6.50
CA PHE A 25 -3.38 9.64 7.89
C PHE A 25 -1.87 9.75 8.07
N GLY A 26 -1.13 9.91 6.97
CA GLY A 26 0.33 9.98 6.96
C GLY A 26 0.96 8.98 5.99
N MET A 27 2.29 8.90 6.08
CA MET A 27 3.12 8.08 5.23
C MET A 27 3.40 6.73 5.88
N ILE A 28 3.36 5.67 5.08
CA ILE A 28 3.65 4.29 5.48
C ILE A 28 4.72 3.76 4.53
N THR A 29 5.81 3.21 5.07
CA THR A 29 6.89 2.61 4.29
C THR A 29 7.04 1.15 4.69
N GLY A 30 7.11 0.24 3.71
CA GLY A 30 7.32 -1.17 3.99
C GLY A 30 7.00 -2.07 2.79
N THR A 31 6.99 -3.38 3.04
CA THR A 31 6.79 -4.38 2.00
C THR A 31 5.32 -4.67 1.73
N VAL A 32 4.87 -4.59 0.48
CA VAL A 32 3.53 -5.03 0.07
C VAL A 32 3.43 -6.54 0.25
N SER A 33 2.81 -6.98 1.34
CA SER A 33 2.77 -8.40 1.71
C SER A 33 1.53 -9.09 1.16
N GLN A 34 0.41 -8.37 1.08
CA GLN A 34 -0.84 -8.87 0.52
C GLN A 34 -1.64 -7.74 -0.11
N VAL A 35 -2.40 -8.06 -1.17
CA VAL A 35 -3.36 -7.14 -1.78
C VAL A 35 -4.71 -7.83 -1.82
N LYS A 36 -5.71 -7.24 -1.18
CA LYS A 36 -7.11 -7.70 -1.17
C LYS A 36 -7.95 -6.82 -2.08
N ASN A 37 -9.26 -6.92 -1.98
CA ASN A 37 -10.17 -6.17 -2.85
C ASN A 37 -10.25 -4.70 -2.47
N ASP A 38 -10.16 -4.39 -1.19
CA ASP A 38 -10.42 -3.06 -0.60
C ASP A 38 -9.29 -2.56 0.32
N TYR A 39 -8.33 -3.42 0.67
CA TYR A 39 -7.14 -3.05 1.44
C TYR A 39 -5.89 -3.80 0.98
N THR A 40 -4.72 -3.28 1.36
CA THR A 40 -3.43 -3.95 1.27
C THR A 40 -2.80 -4.11 2.65
N VAL A 41 -1.93 -5.10 2.82
CA VAL A 41 -1.14 -5.30 4.03
C VAL A 41 0.29 -4.89 3.72
N ILE A 42 0.80 -3.91 4.46
CA ILE A 42 2.19 -3.50 4.45
C ILE A 42 2.89 -4.08 5.67
N THR A 43 4.01 -4.76 5.47
CA THR A 43 4.89 -5.18 6.57
C THR A 43 6.02 -4.17 6.69
N GLU A 44 6.05 -3.45 7.80
CA GLU A 44 7.10 -2.48 8.13
C GLU A 44 8.37 -3.20 8.62
N ASP A 45 9.50 -2.49 8.67
CA ASP A 45 10.81 -3.05 9.10
C ASP A 45 10.81 -3.60 10.54
N THR A 46 9.84 -3.16 11.35
CA THR A 46 9.59 -3.66 12.70
C THR A 46 8.90 -5.04 12.71
N ASN A 47 8.59 -5.60 11.54
CA ASN A 47 7.68 -6.74 11.32
C ASN A 47 6.22 -6.46 11.74
N ALA A 48 5.85 -5.21 12.03
CA ALA A 48 4.46 -4.84 12.22
C ALA A 48 3.70 -4.93 10.89
N GLN A 49 2.46 -5.42 10.94
CA GLN A 49 1.56 -5.43 9.79
C GLN A 49 0.56 -4.29 9.89
N VAL A 50 0.52 -3.47 8.85
CA VAL A 50 -0.39 -2.33 8.73
C VAL A 50 -1.38 -2.62 7.61
N LEU A 51 -2.68 -2.56 7.94
CA LEU A 51 -3.75 -2.68 6.96
C LEU A 51 -4.07 -1.28 6.42
N VAL A 52 -3.90 -1.10 5.12
CA VAL A 52 -4.13 0.17 4.45
C VAL A 52 -5.33 0.03 3.52
N PRO A 53 -6.48 0.68 3.81
CA PRO A 53 -7.59 0.72 2.88
C PRO A 53 -7.17 1.40 1.58
N ILE A 54 -7.42 0.76 0.45
CA ILE A 54 -6.97 1.23 -0.88
C ILE A 54 -7.58 2.60 -1.21
N TYR A 55 -8.80 2.87 -0.75
CA TYR A 55 -9.48 4.15 -0.98
C TYR A 55 -8.83 5.34 -0.25
N ASN A 56 -7.95 5.09 0.73
CA ASN A 56 -7.21 6.11 1.47
C ASN A 56 -5.81 6.39 0.90
N VAL A 57 -5.40 5.66 -0.14
CA VAL A 57 -4.10 5.87 -0.79
C VAL A 57 -4.17 7.07 -1.72
N GLU A 58 -3.34 8.07 -1.45
CA GLU A 58 -3.23 9.30 -2.24
C GLU A 58 -2.05 9.25 -3.21
N LEU A 59 -0.97 8.57 -2.82
CA LEU A 59 0.22 8.34 -3.62
C LEU A 59 0.83 6.98 -3.28
N LEU A 60 1.31 6.28 -4.30
CA LEU A 60 2.10 5.05 -4.21
C LEU A 60 3.38 5.29 -5.00
N SER A 61 4.53 5.04 -4.37
CA SER A 61 5.85 5.08 -5.00
C SER A 61 6.69 3.89 -4.58
N GLU A 62 7.57 3.45 -5.48
CA GLU A 62 8.66 2.54 -5.15
C GLU A 62 9.61 3.21 -4.14
N ALA A 63 10.17 2.42 -3.22
CA ALA A 63 11.10 2.88 -2.20
C ALA A 63 12.57 2.72 -2.63
#